data_AF-A0A0A6ZHW2-F1
#
_entry.id   AF-A0A0A6ZHW2-F1
#
_cell.length_a   1.000
_cell.length_b   1.000
_cell.length_c   1.000
_cell.angle_alpha   90.00
_cell.angle_beta   90.00
_cell.angle_gamma   90.00
#
_symmetry.space_group_name_H-M   'P 1'
#
loop_
_entity.id
_entity.type
_entity.pdbx_description
1 polymer ?
#
loop_
_entity_poly.entity_id
_entity_poly.type
_entity_poly.pdbx_seq_one_letter_code
_entity_poly.pdbx_strand_id
1 'polypeptide(L)'
;TWPMNKQGGFDAKSNKFGVDLSKQQGAETAAWYAPSMYNVVKQNGQDVQFVIKPDTDCVVNSGLGSIRGARMAENHTSQQRGTQLQRLTDPMVWRYGSMQPTNRDDALDLVARVTSAVINEQGEDGLFVSMFDHGGSAGGYENTWGTGKLYFGAMKVKNVRIHN
;
A
#
# COMPACT_ATOMS: atom_id res chain seq x y z
N THR A 1 10.33 9.83 7.55
CA THR A 1 9.23 10.30 8.42
C THR A 1 9.81 11.00 9.63
N TRP A 2 9.02 11.80 10.33
CA TRP A 2 9.41 12.41 11.61
C TRP A 2 8.18 12.69 12.50
N PRO A 3 8.34 12.88 13.82
CA PRO A 3 7.22 13.08 14.74
C PRO A 3 6.37 14.32 14.40
N MET A 4 5.05 14.25 14.64
CA MET A 4 4.11 15.33 14.31
C MET A 4 4.45 16.69 14.91
N ASN A 5 4.98 16.71 16.13
CA ASN A 5 5.33 17.92 16.86
C ASN A 5 6.76 18.42 16.60
N LYS A 6 7.44 17.88 15.59
CA LYS A 6 8.77 18.32 15.18
C LYS A 6 8.73 18.79 13.74
N GLN A 7 9.59 19.75 13.41
CA GLN A 7 9.81 20.21 12.04
C GLN A 7 11.27 20.65 11.89
N GLY A 8 11.75 20.65 10.65
CA GLY A 8 13.01 21.31 10.31
C GLY A 8 12.86 22.83 10.25
N GLY A 9 13.97 23.53 10.11
CA GLY A 9 14.01 24.98 9.89
C GLY A 9 14.56 25.35 8.50
N PHE A 10 14.70 26.65 8.26
CA PHE A 10 15.20 27.16 6.98
C PHE A 10 16.72 27.13 6.85
N ASP A 11 17.47 27.21 7.97
CA ASP A 11 18.93 27.20 7.93
C ASP A 11 19.47 25.80 7.60
N ALA A 12 20.68 25.76 7.01
CA ALA A 12 21.31 24.53 6.54
C ALA A 12 21.48 23.46 7.62
N LYS A 13 21.59 23.82 8.91
CA LYS A 13 21.82 22.84 9.99
C LYS A 13 20.52 22.22 10.50
N SER A 14 19.37 22.81 10.17
CA SER A 14 18.06 22.40 10.71
C SER A 14 17.15 21.69 9.71
N ASN A 15 17.63 21.38 8.50
CA ASN A 15 16.87 20.60 7.51
C ASN A 15 17.68 19.43 6.93
N LYS A 16 16.95 18.46 6.35
CA LYS A 16 17.53 17.22 5.83
C LYS A 16 18.44 17.43 4.61
N PHE A 17 18.32 18.56 3.93
CA PHE A 17 19.04 18.84 2.69
C PHE A 17 20.40 19.53 2.92
N GLY A 18 20.65 20.11 4.09
CA GLY A 18 21.91 20.79 4.37
C GLY A 18 22.05 22.13 3.64
N VAL A 19 20.96 22.76 3.23
CA VAL A 19 20.96 24.02 2.44
C VAL A 19 20.13 25.12 3.09
N ASP A 20 20.35 26.37 2.68
CA ASP A 20 19.53 27.51 3.08
C ASP A 20 18.22 27.53 2.27
N LEU A 21 17.12 27.09 2.89
CA LEU A 21 15.79 27.02 2.29
C LEU A 21 15.06 28.37 2.27
N SER A 22 15.64 29.43 2.83
CA SER A 22 15.08 30.79 2.69
C SER A 22 15.32 31.38 1.30
N LYS A 23 16.20 30.74 0.51
CA LYS A 23 16.55 31.15 -0.85
C LYS A 23 15.80 30.32 -1.88
N GLN A 24 15.45 30.96 -3.00
CA GLN A 24 14.91 30.27 -4.16
C GLN A 24 15.90 29.21 -4.64
N GLN A 25 15.40 28.00 -4.88
CA GLN A 25 16.19 26.89 -5.37
C GLN A 25 16.26 26.90 -6.91
N GLY A 26 17.37 26.39 -7.44
CA GLY A 26 17.56 26.23 -8.89
C GLY A 26 16.68 25.13 -9.49
N ALA A 27 16.72 25.01 -10.81
CA ALA A 27 16.08 23.91 -11.53
C ALA A 27 16.61 22.56 -11.03
N GLU A 28 15.74 21.54 -11.02
CA GLU A 28 16.07 20.15 -10.64
C GLU A 28 16.68 20.00 -9.24
N THR A 29 16.40 20.93 -8.32
CA THR A 29 16.91 20.86 -6.95
C THR A 29 16.45 19.61 -6.20
N ALA A 30 17.36 18.99 -5.45
CA ALA A 30 17.03 17.93 -4.50
C ALA A 30 16.34 18.46 -3.23
N ALA A 31 16.46 19.77 -2.95
CA ALA A 31 16.00 20.43 -1.73
C ALA A 31 14.56 20.99 -1.85
N TRP A 32 13.71 20.28 -2.58
CA TRP A 32 12.30 20.64 -2.78
C TRP A 32 11.42 19.40 -2.89
N TYR A 33 10.15 19.55 -2.57
CA TYR A 33 9.12 18.55 -2.80
C TYR A 33 7.77 19.22 -3.05
N ALA A 34 6.95 18.62 -3.91
CA ALA A 34 5.59 19.08 -4.17
C ALA A 34 4.65 18.75 -2.99
N PRO A 35 3.50 19.45 -2.83
CA PRO A 35 2.51 19.10 -1.82
C PRO A 35 2.04 17.63 -1.88
N SER A 36 1.94 17.06 -3.09
CA SER A 36 1.54 15.65 -3.31
C SER A 36 2.56 14.62 -2.78
N MET A 37 3.80 15.06 -2.53
CA MET A 37 4.87 14.25 -1.97
C MET A 37 4.86 14.26 -0.43
N TYR A 38 3.98 15.04 0.21
CA TYR A 38 3.85 15.13 1.67
C TYR A 38 2.52 14.53 2.16
N ASN A 39 2.55 13.83 3.29
CA ASN A 39 1.35 13.42 4.03
C ASN A 39 1.62 13.23 5.53
N VAL A 40 0.58 12.88 6.29
CA VAL A 40 0.67 12.43 7.68
C VAL A 40 0.14 11.00 7.74
N VAL A 41 0.92 10.05 8.24
CA VAL A 41 0.55 8.63 8.26
C VAL A 41 0.77 8.03 9.64
N LYS A 42 0.16 6.87 9.91
CA LYS A 42 0.44 6.09 11.11
C LYS A 42 1.72 5.28 10.93
N GLN A 43 2.67 5.44 11.84
CA GLN A 43 3.85 4.59 11.98
C GLN A 43 3.93 4.14 13.45
N ASN A 44 3.93 2.83 13.70
CA ASN A 44 3.92 2.26 15.05
C ASN A 44 2.83 2.84 15.97
N GLY A 45 1.62 3.04 15.43
CA GLY A 45 0.46 3.61 16.15
C GLY A 45 0.46 5.14 16.30
N GLN A 46 1.58 5.81 16.02
CA GLN A 46 1.71 7.27 16.14
C GLN A 46 1.54 7.94 14.79
N ASP A 47 0.92 9.13 14.78
CA ASP A 47 0.94 9.97 13.59
C ASP A 47 2.36 10.52 13.39
N VAL A 48 2.85 10.47 12.15
CA VAL A 48 4.13 11.02 11.74
C VAL A 48 3.97 11.81 10.46
N GLN A 49 4.75 12.89 10.34
CA GLN A 49 4.92 13.59 9.08
C GLN A 49 5.76 12.73 8.13
N PHE A 50 5.40 12.77 6.85
CA PHE A 50 5.89 11.85 5.85
C PHE A 50 6.11 12.55 4.52
N VAL A 51 7.28 12.35 3.92
CA VAL A 51 7.59 12.78 2.56
C VAL A 51 8.10 11.58 1.76
N ILE A 52 7.53 11.37 0.57
CA ILE A 52 8.07 10.46 -0.45
C ILE A 52 8.55 11.33 -1.60
N LYS A 53 9.88 11.45 -1.76
CA LYS A 53 10.50 12.18 -2.86
C LYS A 53 11.32 11.24 -3.74
N PRO A 54 11.48 11.53 -5.04
CA PRO A 54 12.38 10.77 -5.89
C PRO A 54 13.82 10.90 -5.40
N ASP A 55 14.56 9.81 -5.54
CA ASP A 55 15.99 9.75 -5.25
C ASP A 55 16.79 10.24 -6.46
N THR A 56 17.70 11.19 -6.22
CA THR A 56 18.59 11.76 -7.23
C THR A 56 19.71 10.81 -7.64
N ASP A 57 20.09 9.91 -6.74
CA ASP A 57 21.23 9.01 -6.94
C ASP A 57 20.79 7.68 -7.61
N CYS A 58 19.48 7.48 -7.76
CA CYS A 58 18.93 6.31 -8.42
C CYS A 58 19.14 6.38 -9.94
N VAL A 59 19.95 5.47 -10.49
CA VAL A 59 20.28 5.42 -11.93
C VAL A 59 19.09 5.23 -12.87
N VAL A 60 17.97 4.71 -12.35
CA VAL A 60 16.76 4.45 -13.16
C VAL A 60 16.04 5.74 -13.53
N ASN A 61 15.89 6.65 -12.57
CA ASN A 61 15.09 7.87 -12.74
C ASN A 61 15.92 9.15 -12.57
N SER A 62 17.13 9.08 -12.03
CA SER A 62 18.04 10.22 -11.81
C SER A 62 17.35 11.43 -11.19
N GLY A 63 16.52 11.21 -10.16
CA GLY A 63 15.74 12.27 -9.50
C GLY A 63 14.38 12.60 -10.11
N LEU A 64 14.03 12.04 -11.27
CA LEU A 64 12.73 12.26 -11.90
C LEU A 64 11.61 11.55 -11.15
N GLY A 65 10.49 12.25 -10.93
CA GLY A 65 9.25 11.69 -10.39
C GLY A 65 8.10 11.90 -11.38
N SER A 66 7.54 10.81 -11.92
CA SER A 66 6.35 10.93 -12.79
C SER A 66 5.14 11.43 -12.02
N ILE A 67 4.11 11.93 -12.72
CA ILE A 67 2.84 12.37 -12.11
C ILE A 67 2.16 11.28 -11.25
N ARG A 68 2.44 10.00 -11.51
CA ARG A 68 1.93 8.87 -10.71
C ARG A 68 2.79 8.63 -9.47
N GLY A 69 4.12 8.62 -9.62
CA GLY A 69 5.06 8.36 -8.52
C GLY A 69 5.16 9.53 -7.53
N ALA A 70 5.15 10.77 -8.02
CA ALA A 70 5.25 12.00 -7.24
C ALA A 70 4.04 12.31 -6.34
N ARG A 71 2.99 11.48 -6.41
CA ARG A 71 1.81 11.58 -5.55
C ARG A 71 1.59 10.35 -4.68
N MET A 72 2.62 9.50 -4.52
CA MET A 72 2.50 8.33 -3.64
C MET A 72 2.15 8.72 -2.21
N ALA A 73 2.71 9.82 -1.67
CA ALA A 73 2.41 10.24 -0.30
C ALA A 73 0.94 10.69 -0.15
N GLU A 74 0.43 11.51 -1.06
CA GLU A 74 -0.99 11.91 -1.10
C GLU A 74 -1.94 10.71 -1.25
N ASN A 75 -1.49 9.63 -1.90
CA ASN A 75 -2.22 8.38 -2.03
C ASN A 75 -2.02 7.41 -0.86
N HIS A 76 -1.37 7.81 0.24
CA HIS A 76 -1.44 7.07 1.50
C HIS A 76 -2.67 7.49 2.30
N THR A 77 -3.24 6.55 3.07
CA THR A 77 -4.35 6.86 3.97
C THR A 77 -3.90 7.76 5.11
N SER A 78 -4.63 8.85 5.30
CA SER A 78 -4.48 9.75 6.44
C SER A 78 -5.84 10.17 6.97
N GLN A 79 -6.12 9.86 8.23
CA GLN A 79 -7.27 10.44 8.94
C GLN A 79 -7.05 11.94 9.16
N GLN A 80 -5.82 12.35 9.47
CA GLN A 80 -5.52 13.76 9.80
C GLN A 80 -5.58 14.68 8.59
N ARG A 81 -5.36 14.15 7.39
CA ARG A 81 -5.42 14.90 6.14
C ARG A 81 -6.59 14.51 5.24
N GLY A 82 -7.47 13.62 5.68
CA GLY A 82 -8.63 13.17 4.92
C GLY A 82 -8.30 12.49 3.59
N THR A 83 -7.15 11.83 3.46
CA THR A 83 -6.71 11.18 2.21
C THR A 83 -7.00 9.67 2.25
N GLN A 84 -7.48 9.13 1.13
CA GLN A 84 -7.76 7.70 0.92
C GLN A 84 -8.62 7.05 2.03
N LEU A 85 -9.67 7.74 2.47
CA LEU A 85 -10.60 7.26 3.51
C LEU A 85 -11.44 6.05 3.07
N GLN A 86 -11.49 5.77 1.78
CA GLN A 86 -12.17 4.60 1.21
C GLN A 86 -11.38 3.28 1.36
N ARG A 87 -10.15 3.31 1.90
CA ARG A 87 -9.36 2.08 2.11
C ARG A 87 -10.06 1.18 3.13
N LEU A 88 -10.24 -0.10 2.78
CA LEU A 88 -10.83 -1.09 3.68
C LEU A 88 -10.04 -1.20 4.99
N THR A 89 -10.77 -1.20 6.11
CA THR A 89 -10.22 -1.28 7.48
C THR A 89 -10.56 -2.60 8.16
N ASP A 90 -11.74 -3.15 7.87
CA ASP A 90 -12.31 -4.30 8.54
C ASP A 90 -12.71 -5.38 7.52
N PRO A 91 -12.62 -6.66 7.87
CA PRO A 91 -13.31 -7.72 7.13
C PRO A 91 -14.81 -7.42 7.04
N MET A 92 -15.40 -7.70 5.88
CA MET A 92 -16.82 -7.46 5.62
C MET A 92 -17.47 -8.78 5.18
N VAL A 93 -18.64 -9.09 5.73
CA VAL A 93 -19.45 -10.27 5.38
C VAL A 93 -20.84 -9.83 4.96
N TRP A 94 -21.37 -10.43 3.89
CA TRP A 94 -22.76 -10.22 3.49
C TRP A 94 -23.71 -10.97 4.43
N ARG A 95 -24.46 -10.22 5.24
CA ARG A 95 -25.48 -10.75 6.16
C ARG A 95 -26.53 -9.69 6.45
N TYR A 96 -27.73 -10.12 6.83
CA TYR A 96 -28.84 -9.20 7.15
C TYR A 96 -29.16 -8.19 6.03
N GLY A 97 -28.98 -8.60 4.76
CA GLY A 97 -29.29 -7.79 3.58
C GLY A 97 -28.23 -6.75 3.19
N SER A 98 -27.04 -6.74 3.79
CA SER A 98 -25.97 -5.81 3.43
C SER A 98 -24.57 -6.32 3.80
N MET A 99 -23.52 -5.59 3.40
CA MET A 99 -22.16 -5.83 3.87
C MET A 99 -22.00 -5.29 5.30
N GLN A 100 -21.62 -6.16 6.22
CA GLN A 100 -21.45 -5.83 7.64
C GLN A 100 -20.00 -6.08 8.07
N PRO A 101 -19.37 -5.16 8.83
CA PRO A 101 -18.04 -5.39 9.37
C PRO A 101 -18.05 -6.54 10.37
N THR A 102 -16.94 -7.26 10.44
CA THR A 102 -16.73 -8.34 11.40
C THR A 102 -15.24 -8.52 11.74
N ASN A 103 -14.92 -9.40 12.67
CA ASN A 103 -13.53 -9.71 13.02
C ASN A 103 -12.91 -10.72 12.04
N ARG A 104 -11.59 -10.88 12.12
CA ARG A 104 -10.85 -11.77 11.20
C ARG A 104 -11.24 -13.24 11.34
N ASP A 105 -11.48 -13.70 12.56
CA ASP A 105 -11.78 -15.12 12.81
C ASP A 105 -13.14 -15.51 12.21
N ASP A 106 -14.16 -14.68 12.37
CA ASP A 106 -15.49 -14.88 11.76
C ASP A 106 -15.40 -14.90 10.22
N ALA A 107 -14.74 -13.90 9.63
CA ALA A 107 -14.58 -13.83 8.18
C ALA A 107 -13.78 -15.01 7.60
N LEU A 108 -12.68 -15.41 8.27
CA LEU A 108 -11.84 -16.51 7.81
C LEU A 108 -12.50 -17.88 8.02
N ASP A 109 -13.21 -18.09 9.13
CA ASP A 109 -13.97 -19.33 9.38
C ASP A 109 -15.02 -19.54 8.29
N LEU A 110 -15.79 -18.50 7.96
CA LEU A 110 -16.79 -18.57 6.89
C LEU A 110 -16.16 -18.93 5.54
N VAL A 111 -15.08 -18.22 5.15
CA VAL A 111 -14.37 -18.49 3.89
C VAL A 111 -13.84 -19.92 3.85
N ALA A 112 -13.20 -20.38 4.93
CA ALA A 112 -12.62 -21.72 5.00
C ALA A 112 -13.68 -22.81 4.91
N ARG A 113 -14.81 -22.69 5.63
CA ARG A 113 -15.89 -23.70 5.62
C ARG A 113 -16.55 -23.82 4.26
N VAL A 114 -16.93 -22.68 3.65
CA VAL A 114 -17.57 -22.70 2.32
C VAL A 114 -16.61 -23.26 1.27
N THR A 115 -15.36 -22.79 1.25
CA THR A 115 -14.35 -23.26 0.29
C THR A 115 -14.10 -24.76 0.46
N SER A 116 -13.94 -25.25 1.69
CA SER A 116 -13.71 -26.66 1.97
C SER A 116 -14.92 -27.53 1.59
N ALA A 117 -16.15 -27.05 1.85
CA ALA A 117 -17.37 -27.76 1.45
C ALA A 117 -17.46 -27.89 -0.08
N VAL A 118 -17.17 -26.82 -0.83
CA VAL A 118 -17.14 -26.85 -2.31
C VAL A 118 -16.08 -27.83 -2.81
N ILE A 119 -14.87 -27.82 -2.24
CA ILE A 119 -13.80 -28.75 -2.64
C ILE A 119 -14.18 -30.21 -2.33
N ASN A 120 -14.81 -30.46 -1.18
CA ASN A 120 -15.23 -31.81 -0.80
C ASN A 120 -16.30 -32.38 -1.74
N GLU A 121 -17.19 -31.54 -2.26
CA GLU A 121 -18.28 -31.95 -3.16
C GLU A 121 -17.88 -31.97 -4.63
N GLN A 122 -17.10 -30.99 -5.08
CA GLN A 122 -16.83 -30.72 -6.51
C GLN A 122 -15.35 -30.93 -6.88
N GLY A 123 -14.50 -31.30 -5.92
CA GLY A 123 -13.05 -31.29 -6.08
C GLY A 123 -12.48 -29.86 -6.16
N GLU A 124 -11.16 -29.75 -6.31
CA GLU A 124 -10.49 -28.44 -6.44
C GLU A 124 -10.88 -27.69 -7.73
N ASP A 125 -11.46 -28.38 -8.72
CA ASP A 125 -11.97 -27.76 -9.94
C ASP A 125 -13.24 -26.92 -9.69
N GLY A 126 -13.94 -27.14 -8.58
CA GLY A 126 -15.02 -26.26 -8.13
C GLY A 126 -14.53 -24.92 -7.57
N LEU A 127 -13.24 -24.79 -7.24
CA LEU A 127 -12.64 -23.54 -6.76
C LEU A 127 -12.10 -22.72 -7.93
N PHE A 128 -12.56 -21.48 -8.03
CA PHE A 128 -12.08 -20.50 -9.00
C PHE A 128 -11.25 -19.42 -8.32
N VAL A 129 -10.10 -19.09 -8.90
CA VAL A 129 -9.20 -18.08 -8.38
C VAL A 129 -8.87 -17.06 -9.47
N SER A 130 -9.00 -15.77 -9.15
CA SER A 130 -8.42 -14.68 -9.94
C SER A 130 -7.43 -13.96 -9.05
N MET A 131 -6.16 -13.88 -9.48
CA MET A 131 -5.11 -13.28 -8.67
C MET A 131 -4.13 -12.44 -9.49
N PHE A 132 -3.42 -11.56 -8.80
CA PHE A 132 -2.26 -10.86 -9.33
C PHE A 132 -1.07 -11.83 -9.46
N ASP A 133 -0.22 -11.57 -10.45
CA ASP A 133 1.06 -12.28 -10.68
C ASP A 133 2.22 -11.28 -10.95
N HIS A 134 1.95 -9.98 -10.83
CA HIS A 134 2.88 -8.92 -11.15
C HIS A 134 3.75 -8.49 -9.95
N GLY A 135 4.75 -7.64 -10.21
CA GLY A 135 5.56 -6.97 -9.19
C GLY A 135 4.92 -5.69 -8.63
N GLY A 136 5.62 -5.00 -7.72
CA GLY A 136 5.18 -3.70 -7.20
C GLY A 136 4.00 -3.78 -6.22
N SER A 137 3.26 -2.67 -6.06
CA SER A 137 2.14 -2.58 -5.13
C SER A 137 1.05 -3.61 -5.45
N ALA A 138 0.51 -4.26 -4.42
CA ALA A 138 -0.47 -5.35 -4.53
C ALA A 138 0.03 -6.60 -5.30
N GLY A 139 1.35 -6.74 -5.46
CA GLY A 139 2.00 -7.93 -6.00
C GLY A 139 3.34 -8.17 -5.31
N GLY A 140 4.37 -8.52 -6.08
CA GLY A 140 5.72 -8.74 -5.54
C GLY A 140 5.96 -10.16 -5.05
N TYR A 141 7.22 -10.48 -4.75
CA TYR A 141 7.65 -11.84 -4.43
C TYR A 141 6.92 -12.43 -3.24
N GLU A 142 6.72 -11.64 -2.18
CA GLU A 142 6.10 -12.10 -0.93
C GLU A 142 4.65 -12.50 -1.15
N ASN A 143 3.89 -11.65 -1.86
CA ASN A 143 2.46 -11.88 -2.07
C ASN A 143 2.21 -12.96 -3.11
N THR A 144 2.96 -12.95 -4.22
CA THR A 144 2.85 -13.99 -5.27
C THR A 144 3.28 -15.36 -4.76
N TRP A 145 4.29 -15.41 -3.88
CA TRP A 145 4.64 -16.63 -3.18
C TRP A 145 3.53 -17.08 -2.22
N GLY A 146 2.94 -16.17 -1.45
CA GLY A 146 1.84 -16.49 -0.54
C GLY A 146 0.64 -17.12 -1.24
N THR A 147 0.13 -16.46 -2.29
CA THR A 147 -1.00 -16.96 -3.08
C THR A 147 -0.64 -18.20 -3.88
N GLY A 148 0.54 -18.23 -4.51
CA GLY A 148 1.02 -19.39 -5.26
C GLY A 148 1.22 -20.63 -4.39
N LYS A 149 1.79 -20.46 -3.19
CA LYS A 149 1.96 -21.57 -2.23
C LYS A 149 0.61 -22.10 -1.73
N LEU A 150 -0.38 -21.24 -1.52
CA LEU A 150 -1.73 -21.66 -1.15
C LEU A 150 -2.37 -22.49 -2.27
N TYR A 151 -2.46 -21.95 -3.49
CA TYR A 151 -3.27 -22.55 -4.55
C TYR A 151 -2.55 -23.62 -5.39
N PHE A 152 -1.21 -23.62 -5.42
CA PHE A 152 -0.40 -24.59 -6.19
C PHE A 152 0.50 -25.48 -5.32
N GLY A 153 0.84 -25.00 -4.11
CA GLY A 153 1.60 -25.78 -3.13
C GLY A 153 0.69 -26.69 -2.31
N ALA A 154 -0.14 -26.09 -1.46
CA ALA A 154 -1.09 -26.81 -0.60
C ALA A 154 -2.23 -27.45 -1.41
N MET A 155 -2.66 -26.77 -2.47
CA MET A 155 -3.68 -27.23 -3.42
C MET A 155 -3.07 -27.47 -4.81
N LYS A 156 -3.88 -27.90 -5.78
CA LYS A 156 -3.55 -28.08 -7.21
C LYS A 156 -4.64 -27.44 -8.09
N VAL A 157 -5.03 -26.20 -7.75
CA VAL A 157 -6.10 -25.47 -8.46
C VAL A 157 -5.75 -25.26 -9.93
N LYS A 158 -6.58 -25.79 -10.83
CA LYS A 158 -6.44 -25.61 -12.30
C LYS A 158 -7.24 -24.41 -12.82
N ASN A 159 -8.40 -24.13 -12.22
CA ASN A 159 -9.31 -23.07 -12.64
C ASN A 159 -8.89 -21.71 -12.06
N VAL A 160 -7.70 -21.29 -12.46
CA VAL A 160 -7.07 -20.05 -12.03
C VAL A 160 -6.86 -19.13 -13.23
N ARG A 161 -7.10 -17.84 -13.04
CA ARG A 161 -6.71 -16.81 -13.99
C ARG A 161 -5.82 -15.76 -13.33
N ILE A 162 -5.10 -15.06 -14.18
CA ILE A 162 -4.31 -13.89 -13.82
C ILE A 162 -5.19 -12.63 -13.96
N HIS A 163 -4.69 -11.52 -13.43
CA HIS A 163 -5.37 -10.22 -13.35
C HIS A 163 -5.77 -9.60 -14.70
N ASN A 164 -5.16 -9.99 -15.83
CA ASN A 164 -5.52 -9.54 -17.19
C ASN A 164 -6.12 -10.67 -18.02
#